data_AF-A0A9Q1FXW7-F1
#
_entry.id   AF-A0A9Q1FXW7-F1
#
_cell.length_a   1.000
_cell.length_b   1.000
_cell.length_c   1.000
_cell.angle_alpha   90.00
_cell.angle_beta   90.00
_cell.angle_gamma   90.00
#
_symmetry.space_group_name_H-M   'P 1'
#
loop_
_entity.id
_entity.type
_entity.pdbx_description
1 polymer ?
#
loop_
_entity_poly.entity_id
_entity_poly.type
_entity_poly.pdbx_seq_one_letter_code
_entity_poly.pdbx_strand_id
1 'polypeptide(L)'
;MGAVSPWKLAIASSWRRGDDDCIALEAGDGDCIAQEAGDSVVLEAGGGDRITLEAGGDDCIALEAGGGDCIALEAGGGDCIALEAGGGDCIALEAGGGDCIALEAGGGDCIALEAGGDDCIALEAGGDDCIALEAGAGDCIALEAGGDDCIVLEAGGDDCIAQEAGGDDSIALEAGGDDCIGLEAGGGDCIALEAGGGDCIALEAGGGDCIALEAGGDGCIALEAGGDGCIAQETGRRGRRRRRLGDRPVATASASP
;
A
#
# COMPACT_ATOMS: atom_id res chain seq x y z
N MET A 1 42.33 -11.43 13.07
CA MET A 1 41.66 -10.13 12.83
C MET A 1 41.00 -10.28 11.47
N GLY A 2 39.69 -10.34 11.28
CA GLY A 2 38.57 -10.10 12.18
C GLY A 2 37.82 -11.38 12.57
N ALA A 3 37.09 -11.26 13.67
CA ALA A 3 36.15 -12.27 14.13
C ALA A 3 34.95 -12.29 13.19
N VAL A 4 34.55 -13.48 12.76
CA VAL A 4 33.22 -13.72 12.20
C VAL A 4 32.28 -13.70 13.40
N SER A 5 31.32 -12.78 13.42
CA SER A 5 30.36 -12.64 14.52
C SER A 5 29.60 -13.95 14.72
N PRO A 6 29.29 -14.33 15.97
CA PRO A 6 28.56 -15.57 16.23
C PRO A 6 27.10 -15.37 15.83
N TRP A 7 26.62 -16.17 14.88
CA TRP A 7 25.20 -16.45 14.67
C TRP A 7 24.59 -16.73 16.05
N LYS A 8 23.72 -15.85 16.55
CA LYS A 8 22.89 -16.16 17.71
C LYS A 8 21.84 -17.16 17.23
N LEU A 9 21.61 -18.17 18.05
CA LEU A 9 20.79 -19.31 17.69
C LEU A 9 19.32 -18.87 17.73
N ALA A 10 18.70 -18.66 16.57
CA ALA A 10 17.26 -18.60 16.47
C ALA A 10 16.67 -19.95 16.92
N ILE A 11 15.58 -19.93 17.70
CA ILE A 11 14.89 -21.16 18.08
C ILE A 11 14.01 -21.55 16.90
N ALA A 12 14.48 -22.52 16.11
CA ALA A 12 13.70 -23.10 15.03
C ALA A 12 12.93 -24.32 15.54
N SER A 13 11.61 -24.29 15.38
CA SER A 13 10.75 -25.46 15.60
C SER A 13 9.97 -25.75 14.33
N SER A 14 10.21 -26.94 13.77
CA SER A 14 9.55 -27.41 12.55
C SER A 14 8.52 -28.49 12.90
N TRP A 15 7.33 -28.39 12.33
CA TRP A 15 6.24 -29.35 12.56
C TRP A 15 5.53 -29.62 11.24
N ARG A 16 5.12 -30.88 11.01
CA ARG A 16 4.28 -31.24 9.86
C ARG A 16 2.81 -31.21 10.22
N ARG A 17 1.98 -30.58 9.38
CA ARG A 17 0.52 -30.62 9.50
C ARG A 17 -0.12 -31.10 8.20
N GLY A 18 -0.04 -32.39 7.94
CA GLY A 18 -0.54 -32.97 6.68
C GLY A 18 0.62 -33.18 5.72
N ASP A 19 0.49 -32.68 4.49
CA ASP A 19 1.59 -32.63 3.52
C ASP A 19 2.50 -31.40 3.75
N ASP A 20 2.00 -30.41 4.51
CA ASP A 20 2.63 -29.11 4.79
C ASP A 20 3.71 -29.17 5.89
N ASP A 21 4.89 -28.59 5.64
CA ASP A 21 6.01 -28.31 6.56
C ASP A 21 5.92 -26.87 7.13
N CYS A 22 5.50 -26.73 8.39
CA CYS A 22 5.47 -25.44 9.08
C CYS A 22 6.77 -25.17 9.84
N ILE A 23 7.31 -23.96 9.74
CA ILE A 23 8.51 -23.52 10.47
C ILE A 23 8.16 -22.33 11.34
N ALA A 24 8.44 -22.44 12.65
CA ALA A 24 8.37 -21.34 13.59
C ALA A 24 9.79 -20.94 14.01
N LEU A 25 10.13 -19.66 13.86
CA LEU A 25 11.42 -19.07 14.21
C LEU A 25 11.22 -17.95 15.23
N GLU A 26 12.03 -17.97 16.29
CA GLU A 26 12.18 -16.84 17.21
C GLU A 26 13.63 -16.35 17.11
N ALA A 27 13.81 -15.09 16.72
CA ALA A 27 15.10 -14.39 16.69
C ALA A 27 15.12 -13.26 17.72
N GLY A 28 16.31 -12.77 18.07
CA GLY A 28 16.45 -11.61 18.94
C GLY A 28 17.10 -10.44 18.21
N ASP A 29 17.15 -9.28 18.86
CA ASP A 29 17.64 -8.04 18.26
C ASP A 29 19.01 -8.14 17.56
N GLY A 30 19.08 -7.58 16.35
CA GLY A 30 20.25 -7.47 15.50
C GLY A 30 20.64 -8.75 14.74
N ASP A 31 19.70 -9.66 14.53
CA ASP A 31 19.90 -10.93 13.85
C ASP A 31 19.75 -10.80 12.32
N CYS A 32 20.19 -11.83 11.59
CA CYS A 32 20.01 -11.95 10.15
C CYS A 32 19.34 -13.29 9.87
N ILE A 33 18.15 -13.22 9.27
CA ILE A 33 17.26 -14.36 9.08
C ILE A 33 17.07 -14.52 7.57
N ALA A 34 17.37 -15.72 7.07
CA ALA A 34 17.16 -16.09 5.69
C ALA A 34 16.50 -17.46 5.66
N GLN A 35 15.31 -17.55 5.05
CA GLN A 35 14.51 -18.77 5.01
C GLN A 35 13.94 -18.96 3.61
N GLU A 36 14.18 -20.13 3.03
CA GLU A 36 13.40 -20.66 1.92
C GLU A 36 12.29 -21.51 2.56
N ALA A 37 11.04 -21.10 2.36
CA ALA A 37 9.86 -21.82 2.81
C ALA A 37 9.24 -22.61 1.67
N GLY A 38 8.45 -23.61 2.00
CA GLY A 38 7.66 -24.31 0.99
C GLY A 38 6.28 -24.73 1.44
N ASP A 39 5.79 -24.24 2.59
CA ASP A 39 4.40 -24.49 3.02
C ASP A 39 3.89 -23.41 4.01
N SER A 40 4.54 -23.18 5.17
CA SER A 40 4.17 -22.07 6.08
C SER A 40 5.29 -21.61 7.01
N VAL A 41 5.46 -20.29 7.15
CA VAL A 41 6.44 -19.67 8.06
C VAL A 41 5.73 -18.83 9.11
N VAL A 42 6.15 -18.99 10.35
CA VAL A 42 5.88 -18.04 11.43
C VAL A 42 7.23 -17.55 11.95
N LEU A 43 7.47 -16.25 11.91
CA LEU A 43 8.70 -15.65 12.38
C LEU A 43 8.38 -14.51 13.35
N GLU A 44 8.97 -14.59 14.54
CA GLU A 44 9.00 -13.49 15.51
C GLU A 44 10.45 -12.99 15.60
N ALA A 45 10.65 -11.72 15.27
CA ALA A 45 11.94 -11.04 15.23
C ALA A 45 12.01 -9.89 16.25
N GLY A 46 13.23 -9.58 16.68
CA GLY A 46 13.48 -8.45 17.57
C GLY A 46 13.54 -7.14 16.78
N GLY A 47 14.17 -6.11 17.33
CA GLY A 47 14.41 -4.86 16.58
C GLY A 47 15.83 -4.77 16.01
N GLY A 48 15.98 -4.09 14.87
CA GLY A 48 17.23 -3.93 14.15
C GLY A 48 17.67 -5.13 13.33
N ASP A 49 16.73 -6.00 12.96
CA ASP A 49 16.96 -7.26 12.26
C ASP A 49 17.03 -7.07 10.74
N ARG A 50 17.65 -8.05 10.06
CA ARG A 50 17.50 -8.20 8.60
C ARG A 50 16.83 -9.52 8.31
N ILE A 51 15.68 -9.46 7.67
CA ILE A 51 14.83 -10.60 7.42
C ILE A 51 14.68 -10.75 5.91
N THR A 52 14.96 -11.95 5.41
CA THR A 52 14.78 -12.31 4.01
C THR A 52 14.02 -13.63 3.96
N LEU A 53 12.82 -13.61 3.37
CA LEU A 53 11.97 -14.77 3.22
C LEU A 53 11.67 -14.98 1.74
N GLU A 54 11.90 -16.19 1.25
CA GLU A 54 11.48 -16.63 -0.08
C GLU A 54 10.48 -17.77 0.11
N ALA A 55 9.26 -17.60 -0.38
CA ALA A 55 8.19 -18.58 -0.35
C ALA A 55 7.86 -19.09 -1.75
N GLY A 56 7.29 -20.30 -1.79
CA GLY A 56 6.72 -20.89 -2.98
C GLY A 56 5.37 -20.25 -3.31
N GLY A 57 4.46 -21.00 -3.91
CA GLY A 57 3.06 -20.58 -4.05
C GLY A 57 2.16 -21.43 -3.17
N ASP A 58 0.99 -20.91 -2.83
CA ASP A 58 0.03 -21.48 -1.89
C ASP A 58 0.55 -21.56 -0.42
N ASP A 59 1.48 -20.66 -0.05
CA ASP A 59 2.14 -20.62 1.26
C ASP A 59 1.44 -19.67 2.25
N CYS A 60 1.60 -19.92 3.55
CA CYS A 60 1.16 -19.01 4.61
C CYS A 60 2.36 -18.42 5.35
N ILE A 61 2.53 -17.11 5.32
CA ILE A 61 3.61 -16.39 6.01
C ILE A 61 3.01 -15.49 7.08
N ALA A 62 3.48 -15.64 8.31
CA ALA A 62 3.20 -14.73 9.42
C ALA A 62 4.53 -14.21 9.97
N LEU A 63 4.71 -12.88 9.97
CA LEU A 63 5.91 -12.21 10.45
C LEU A 63 5.53 -11.13 11.46
N GLU A 64 6.07 -11.24 12.67
CA GLU A 64 6.07 -10.16 13.66
C GLU A 64 7.51 -9.64 13.80
N ALA A 65 7.72 -8.36 13.52
CA ALA A 65 9.02 -7.69 13.53
C ALA A 65 9.02 -6.52 14.53
N GLY A 66 10.17 -6.30 15.17
CA GLY A 66 10.39 -5.12 15.99
C GLY A 66 10.70 -3.89 15.15
N GLY A 67 10.91 -2.74 15.78
CA GLY A 67 11.25 -1.52 15.06
C GLY A 67 12.73 -1.42 14.65
N GLY A 68 12.98 -0.78 13.52
CA GLY A 68 14.30 -0.57 12.91
C GLY A 68 14.75 -1.72 12.00
N ASP A 69 13.83 -2.55 11.52
CA ASP A 69 14.10 -3.76 10.76
C ASP A 69 14.23 -3.49 9.26
N CYS A 70 14.92 -4.39 8.55
CA CYS A 70 14.91 -4.46 7.09
C CYS A 70 14.33 -5.80 6.66
N ILE A 71 13.14 -5.77 6.08
CA ILE A 71 12.37 -6.96 5.70
C ILE A 71 12.31 -7.02 4.17
N ALA A 72 12.71 -8.15 3.61
CA ALA A 72 12.55 -8.49 2.20
C ALA A 72 11.78 -9.81 2.09
N LEU A 73 10.65 -9.81 1.40
CA LEU A 73 9.82 -10.99 1.22
C LEU A 73 9.51 -11.17 -0.26
N GLU A 74 9.83 -12.35 -0.79
CA GLU A 74 9.42 -12.78 -2.13
C GLU A 74 8.45 -13.96 -1.98
N ALA A 75 7.24 -13.82 -2.50
CA ALA A 75 6.16 -14.78 -2.46
C ALA A 75 5.75 -15.20 -3.88
N GLY A 76 5.33 -16.46 -4.03
CA GLY A 76 4.71 -16.95 -5.25
C GLY A 76 3.25 -16.54 -5.29
N GLY A 77 2.46 -17.15 -6.20
CA GLY A 77 1.03 -16.86 -6.28
C GLY A 77 0.19 -17.82 -5.43
N GLY A 78 -0.91 -17.32 -4.89
CA GLY A 78 -1.83 -18.04 -4.00
C GLY A 78 -1.48 -17.92 -2.51
N ASP A 79 -0.57 -17.02 -2.14
CA ASP A 79 -0.02 -16.94 -0.80
C ASP A 79 -0.91 -16.11 0.15
N CYS A 80 -0.81 -16.42 1.44
CA CYS A 80 -1.42 -15.64 2.52
C CYS A 80 -0.30 -15.04 3.38
N ILE A 81 -0.13 -13.72 3.32
CA ILE A 81 0.94 -12.99 4.00
C ILE A 81 0.33 -12.09 5.06
N ALA A 82 0.76 -12.25 6.30
CA ALA A 82 0.46 -11.37 7.42
C ALA A 82 1.78 -10.84 8.00
N LEU A 83 1.95 -9.52 8.01
CA LEU A 83 3.16 -8.86 8.51
C LEU A 83 2.77 -7.76 9.49
N GLU A 84 3.27 -7.87 10.72
CA GLU A 84 3.21 -6.82 11.74
C GLU A 84 4.62 -6.28 11.98
N ALA A 85 4.84 -5.00 11.70
CA ALA A 85 6.12 -4.31 11.80
C ALA A 85 6.10 -3.22 12.87
N GLY A 86 7.26 -2.98 13.46
CA GLY A 86 7.47 -1.87 14.37
C GLY A 86 7.59 -0.56 13.60
N GLY A 87 7.99 0.52 14.29
CA GLY A 87 8.29 1.78 13.61
C GLY A 87 9.78 1.91 13.25
N GLY A 88 10.04 2.58 12.13
CA GLY A 88 11.37 2.80 11.55
C GLY A 88 11.85 1.67 10.64
N ASP A 89 10.93 0.89 10.07
CA ASP A 89 11.22 -0.31 9.29
C ASP A 89 11.36 0.00 7.80
N CYS A 90 12.11 -0.85 7.09
CA CYS A 90 12.20 -0.85 5.64
C CYS A 90 11.66 -2.18 5.13
N ILE A 91 10.50 -2.15 4.49
CA ILE A 91 9.77 -3.34 4.04
C ILE A 91 9.73 -3.34 2.51
N ALA A 92 10.22 -4.42 1.91
CA ALA A 92 10.10 -4.71 0.49
C ALA A 92 9.39 -6.07 0.34
N LEU A 93 8.25 -6.07 -0.35
CA LEU A 93 7.44 -7.25 -0.60
C LEU A 93 7.18 -7.39 -2.10
N GLU A 94 7.56 -8.52 -2.67
CA GLU A 94 7.20 -8.94 -4.02
C GLU A 94 6.29 -10.17 -3.93
N ALA A 95 5.08 -10.06 -4.45
CA ALA A 95 4.04 -11.08 -4.40
C ALA A 95 3.65 -11.55 -5.80
N GLY A 96 3.20 -12.81 -5.89
CA GLY A 96 2.62 -13.36 -7.10
C GLY A 96 1.19 -12.86 -7.29
N GLY A 97 0.40 -13.55 -8.12
CA GLY A 97 -1.02 -13.25 -8.27
C GLY A 97 -1.91 -14.25 -7.54
N GLY A 98 -3.06 -13.79 -7.04
CA GLY A 98 -4.00 -14.54 -6.23
C GLY A 98 -3.69 -14.52 -4.73
N ASP A 99 -2.90 -13.56 -4.26
CA ASP A 99 -2.39 -13.45 -2.90
C ASP A 99 -3.34 -12.67 -1.99
N CYS A 100 -3.25 -12.95 -0.70
CA CYS A 100 -3.91 -12.21 0.38
C CYS A 100 -2.84 -11.60 1.28
N ILE A 101 -2.67 -10.28 1.23
CA ILE A 101 -1.63 -9.56 1.94
C ILE A 101 -2.26 -8.66 2.99
N ALA A 102 -1.87 -8.83 4.24
CA ALA A 102 -2.21 -7.95 5.36
C ALA A 102 -0.91 -7.42 5.98
N LEU A 103 -0.72 -6.10 5.97
CA LEU A 103 0.45 -5.44 6.50
C LEU A 103 0.01 -4.38 7.52
N GLU A 104 0.49 -4.50 8.76
CA GLU A 104 0.37 -3.49 9.80
C GLU A 104 1.78 -2.94 10.09
N ALA A 105 1.97 -1.64 9.87
CA ALA A 105 3.23 -0.94 10.03
C ALA A 105 3.16 0.12 11.14
N GLY A 106 4.28 0.32 11.82
CA GLY A 106 4.44 1.42 12.74
C GLY A 106 4.70 2.72 12.00
N GLY A 107 5.25 3.71 12.72
CA GLY A 107 5.55 5.02 12.15
C GLY A 107 7.01 5.22 11.83
N GLY A 108 7.28 5.94 10.74
CA GLY A 108 8.61 6.19 10.22
C GLY A 108 9.09 5.12 9.23
N ASP A 109 8.16 4.37 8.64
CA ASP A 109 8.42 3.21 7.82
C ASP A 109 8.57 3.56 6.34
N CYS A 110 9.30 2.73 5.62
CA CYS A 110 9.42 2.76 4.18
C CYS A 110 8.93 1.43 3.61
N ILE A 111 7.77 1.45 2.96
CA ILE A 111 7.10 0.27 2.43
C ILE A 111 7.12 0.33 0.90
N ALA A 112 7.64 -0.73 0.29
CA ALA A 112 7.55 -0.98 -1.14
C ALA A 112 6.87 -2.33 -1.34
N LEU A 113 5.74 -2.34 -2.05
CA LEU A 113 4.97 -3.55 -2.33
C LEU A 113 4.73 -3.65 -3.84
N GLU A 114 5.18 -4.75 -4.44
CA GLU A 114 4.87 -5.14 -5.81
C GLU A 114 3.99 -6.40 -5.76
N ALA A 115 2.77 -6.30 -6.27
CA ALA A 115 1.79 -7.37 -6.29
C ALA A 115 1.48 -7.79 -7.73
N GLY A 116 1.10 -9.07 -7.88
CA GLY A 116 0.62 -9.62 -9.13
C GLY A 116 -0.79 -9.13 -9.42
N GLY A 117 -1.65 -10.00 -9.95
CA GLY A 117 -3.05 -9.66 -10.22
C GLY A 117 -3.98 -10.63 -9.52
N ASP A 118 -5.23 -10.20 -9.33
CA ASP A 118 -6.26 -10.87 -8.55
C ASP A 118 -5.94 -10.95 -7.04
N ASP A 119 -5.20 -9.97 -6.51
CA ASP A 119 -4.73 -9.91 -5.12
C ASP A 119 -5.71 -9.16 -4.20
N CYS A 120 -5.65 -9.48 -2.91
CA CYS A 120 -6.34 -8.75 -1.85
C CYS A 120 -5.30 -8.16 -0.90
N ILE A 121 -5.15 -6.83 -0.91
CA ILE A 121 -4.14 -6.11 -0.15
C ILE A 121 -4.81 -5.22 0.89
N ALA A 122 -4.45 -5.40 2.15
CA ALA A 122 -4.81 -4.52 3.25
C ALA A 122 -3.52 -4.00 3.90
N LEU A 123 -3.36 -2.67 3.91
CA LEU A 123 -2.21 -2.00 4.49
C LEU A 123 -2.69 -0.96 5.51
N GLU A 124 -2.25 -1.11 6.76
CA GLU A 124 -2.42 -0.13 7.83
C GLU A 124 -1.04 0.42 8.19
N ALA A 125 -0.84 1.72 8.03
CA ALA A 125 0.40 2.43 8.36
C ALA A 125 0.07 3.58 9.32
N GLY A 126 0.95 3.83 10.28
CA GLY A 126 0.67 4.80 11.34
C GLY A 126 1.89 5.61 11.72
N GLY A 127 1.95 6.86 11.30
CA GLY A 127 3.04 7.78 11.57
C GLY A 127 3.35 8.59 10.33
N ASP A 128 4.64 8.91 10.14
CA ASP A 128 5.09 9.62 8.93
C ASP A 128 5.85 8.61 8.06
N ASP A 129 5.18 8.03 7.09
CA ASP A 129 5.60 6.87 6.31
C ASP A 129 5.77 7.19 4.82
N CYS A 130 6.59 6.38 4.16
CA CYS A 130 6.73 6.37 2.71
C CYS A 130 6.19 5.06 2.16
N ILE A 131 5.10 5.10 1.39
CA ILE A 131 4.44 3.93 0.84
C ILE A 131 4.49 4.00 -0.68
N ALA A 132 5.02 2.96 -1.30
CA ALA A 132 4.95 2.72 -2.74
C ALA A 132 4.30 1.36 -2.98
N LEU A 133 3.19 1.35 -3.72
CA LEU A 133 2.45 0.14 -4.05
C LEU A 133 2.24 0.06 -5.56
N GLU A 134 2.72 -1.02 -6.17
CA GLU A 134 2.45 -1.39 -7.56
C GLU A 134 1.59 -2.66 -7.55
N ALA A 135 0.39 -2.56 -8.12
CA ALA A 135 -0.59 -3.62 -8.20
C ALA A 135 -0.89 -3.96 -9.66
N GLY A 136 -1.15 -5.24 -9.93
CA GLY A 136 -1.55 -5.73 -11.23
C GLY A 136 -3.03 -5.44 -11.48
N ALA A 137 -3.71 -6.38 -12.12
CA ALA A 137 -5.10 -6.18 -12.54
C ALA A 137 -6.03 -7.12 -11.77
N GLY A 138 -7.20 -6.63 -11.40
CA GLY A 138 -8.21 -7.37 -10.65
C GLY A 138 -8.02 -7.30 -9.14
N ASP A 139 -7.24 -6.35 -8.64
CA ASP A 139 -6.83 -6.27 -7.25
C ASP A 139 -7.86 -5.52 -6.39
N CYS A 140 -7.93 -5.92 -5.13
CA CYS A 140 -8.69 -5.25 -4.09
C CYS A 140 -7.74 -4.66 -3.06
N ILE A 141 -7.59 -3.34 -3.06
CA ILE A 141 -6.63 -2.62 -2.23
C ILE A 141 -7.38 -1.78 -1.19
N ALA A 142 -7.05 -1.98 0.07
CA ALA A 142 -7.46 -1.14 1.19
C ALA A 142 -6.21 -0.58 1.86
N LEU A 143 -6.09 0.74 1.92
CA LEU A 143 -4.96 1.43 2.54
C LEU A 143 -5.47 2.42 3.59
N GLU A 144 -5.07 2.23 4.84
CA GLU A 144 -5.28 3.18 5.92
C GLU A 144 -3.93 3.75 6.35
N ALA A 145 -3.77 5.06 6.23
CA ALA A 145 -2.55 5.77 6.58
C ALA A 145 -2.89 6.95 7.48
N GLY A 146 -1.99 7.28 8.40
CA GLY A 146 -2.24 8.37 9.34
C GLY A 146 -0.98 9.02 9.86
N GLY A 147 -0.89 10.33 9.71
CA GLY A 147 0.25 11.19 9.99
C GLY A 147 0.60 11.97 8.73
N ASP A 148 1.87 12.32 8.51
CA ASP A 148 2.26 13.10 7.32
C ASP A 148 2.97 12.18 6.30
N ASP A 149 2.18 11.46 5.50
CA ASP A 149 2.62 10.35 4.65
C ASP A 149 2.92 10.76 3.21
N CYS A 150 3.80 9.99 2.56
CA CYS A 150 4.05 10.02 1.12
C CYS A 150 3.58 8.71 0.49
N ILE A 151 2.46 8.75 -0.24
CA ILE A 151 1.81 7.56 -0.79
C ILE A 151 1.84 7.63 -2.31
N VAL A 152 2.39 6.59 -2.93
CA VAL A 152 2.36 6.37 -4.39
C VAL A 152 1.71 5.02 -4.64
N LEU A 153 0.62 5.03 -5.42
CA LEU A 153 -0.11 3.82 -5.79
C LEU A 153 -0.25 3.76 -7.32
N GLU A 154 0.25 2.69 -7.92
CA GLU A 154 0.05 2.35 -9.33
C GLU A 154 -0.78 1.07 -9.41
N ALA A 155 -1.91 1.13 -10.10
CA ALA A 155 -2.85 0.02 -10.22
C ALA A 155 -3.16 -0.30 -11.69
N GLY A 156 -3.11 -1.59 -12.02
CA GLY A 156 -3.60 -2.12 -13.28
C GLY A 156 -5.12 -2.20 -13.30
N GLY A 157 -5.69 -2.50 -14.48
CA GLY A 157 -7.13 -2.31 -14.67
C GLY A 157 -8.05 -3.31 -13.95
N ASP A 158 -9.29 -2.87 -13.77
CA ASP A 158 -10.42 -3.56 -13.13
C ASP A 158 -10.28 -3.71 -11.61
N ASP A 159 -9.62 -2.74 -10.96
CA ASP A 159 -9.28 -2.76 -9.55
C ASP A 159 -10.34 -2.08 -8.66
N CYS A 160 -10.33 -2.44 -7.38
CA CYS A 160 -11.10 -1.78 -6.32
C CYS A 160 -10.15 -1.20 -5.28
N ILE A 161 -10.02 0.13 -5.24
CA ILE A 161 -9.12 0.84 -4.35
C ILE A 161 -9.94 1.64 -3.33
N ALA A 162 -9.67 1.43 -2.06
CA ALA A 162 -10.14 2.25 -0.95
C ALA A 162 -8.93 2.77 -0.17
N GLN A 163 -8.83 4.10 -0.03
CA GLN A 163 -7.76 4.71 0.74
C GLN A 163 -8.36 5.71 1.74
N GLU A 164 -7.95 5.57 3.00
CA GLU A 164 -8.19 6.54 4.06
C GLU A 164 -6.85 7.11 4.50
N ALA A 165 -6.71 8.42 4.44
CA ALA A 165 -5.49 9.13 4.80
C ALA A 165 -5.83 10.31 5.72
N GLY A 166 -5.00 10.55 6.73
CA GLY A 166 -5.24 11.61 7.69
C GLY A 166 -3.97 12.29 8.16
N GLY A 167 -3.88 13.61 7.97
CA GLY A 167 -2.75 14.45 8.33
C GLY A 167 -2.44 15.41 7.19
N ASP A 168 -1.17 15.68 6.89
CA ASP A 168 -0.76 16.53 5.75
C ASP A 168 -0.03 15.68 4.68
N ASP A 169 -0.79 14.84 3.97
CA ASP A 169 -0.28 13.79 3.09
C ASP A 169 0.05 14.27 1.68
N SER A 170 0.96 13.56 1.02
CA SER A 170 1.22 13.65 -0.43
C SER A 170 0.83 12.33 -1.10
N ILE A 171 -0.29 12.33 -1.80
CA ILE A 171 -0.89 11.15 -2.42
C ILE A 171 -0.80 11.27 -3.94
N ALA A 172 -0.18 10.29 -4.59
CA ALA A 172 -0.17 10.11 -6.04
C ALA A 172 -0.79 8.74 -6.37
N LEU A 173 -1.85 8.73 -7.16
CA LEU A 173 -2.53 7.52 -7.59
C LEU A 173 -2.64 7.50 -9.12
N GLU A 174 -2.08 6.47 -9.74
CA GLU A 174 -2.24 6.16 -11.16
C GLU A 174 -3.04 4.85 -11.30
N ALA A 175 -4.22 4.93 -11.92
CA ALA A 175 -5.11 3.80 -12.11
C ALA A 175 -5.47 3.67 -13.60
N GLY A 176 -5.35 2.45 -14.12
CA GLY A 176 -5.50 2.19 -15.55
C GLY A 176 -6.50 1.10 -15.88
N GLY A 177 -7.80 1.38 -15.93
CA GLY A 177 -8.75 0.35 -16.33
C GLY A 177 -10.20 0.78 -16.34
N ASP A 178 -11.07 -0.06 -15.77
CA ASP A 178 -12.43 0.28 -15.34
C ASP A 178 -12.50 0.17 -13.80
N ASP A 179 -11.76 1.03 -13.10
CA ASP A 179 -11.46 0.90 -11.68
C ASP A 179 -12.53 1.57 -10.79
N CYS A 180 -12.67 1.08 -9.56
CA CYS A 180 -13.50 1.69 -8.53
C CYS A 180 -12.61 2.27 -7.43
N ILE A 181 -12.53 3.60 -7.35
CA ILE A 181 -11.62 4.31 -6.45
C ILE A 181 -12.42 5.11 -5.42
N GLY A 182 -12.19 4.84 -4.14
CA GLY A 182 -12.67 5.61 -3.01
C GLY A 182 -11.50 6.21 -2.25
N LEU A 183 -11.44 7.54 -2.14
CA LEU A 183 -10.40 8.25 -1.38
C LEU A 183 -11.07 9.14 -0.32
N GLU A 184 -10.72 8.92 0.95
CA GLU A 184 -11.05 9.82 2.04
C GLU A 184 -9.75 10.42 2.59
N ALA A 185 -9.59 11.73 2.47
CA ALA A 185 -8.38 12.45 2.85
C ALA A 185 -8.73 13.56 3.83
N GLY A 186 -7.94 13.68 4.89
CA GLY A 186 -8.23 14.56 6.01
C GLY A 186 -7.03 15.38 6.44
N GLY A 187 -6.90 16.60 5.91
CA GLY A 187 -6.05 17.62 6.50
C GLY A 187 -5.56 18.62 5.48
N GLY A 188 -4.27 18.69 5.20
CA GLY A 188 -3.65 19.68 4.30
C GLY A 188 -3.09 19.06 3.02
N ASP A 189 -3.79 18.08 2.47
CA ASP A 189 -3.23 17.05 1.60
C ASP A 189 -2.96 17.56 0.18
N CYS A 190 -1.95 16.99 -0.47
CA CYS A 190 -1.68 17.18 -1.89
C CYS A 190 -1.99 15.88 -2.63
N ILE A 191 -3.13 15.86 -3.34
CA ILE A 191 -3.63 14.67 -4.03
C ILE A 191 -3.49 14.85 -5.53
N ALA A 192 -2.78 13.94 -6.19
CA ALA A 192 -2.71 13.81 -7.64
C ALA A 192 -3.32 12.46 -8.03
N LEU A 193 -4.38 12.48 -8.84
CA LEU A 193 -5.03 11.27 -9.33
C LEU A 193 -5.08 11.28 -10.86
N GLU A 194 -4.48 10.28 -11.47
CA GLU A 194 -4.58 9.98 -12.89
C GLU A 194 -5.37 8.68 -13.07
N ALA A 195 -6.51 8.78 -13.74
CA ALA A 195 -7.44 7.67 -13.93
C ALA A 195 -7.74 7.44 -15.42
N GLY A 196 -7.68 6.17 -15.80
CA GLY A 196 -7.85 5.61 -17.13
C GLY A 196 -9.30 5.54 -17.63
N GLY A 197 -9.81 4.36 -17.90
CA GLY A 197 -11.01 4.10 -18.69
C GLY A 197 -12.32 4.42 -17.97
N GLY A 198 -13.18 3.43 -17.76
CA GLY A 198 -14.56 3.55 -17.26
C GLY A 198 -14.67 3.90 -15.77
N ASP A 199 -13.63 4.47 -15.18
CA ASP A 199 -13.41 4.51 -13.73
C ASP A 199 -14.51 5.24 -12.95
N CYS A 200 -14.80 4.73 -11.76
CA CYS A 200 -15.73 5.32 -10.81
C CYS A 200 -14.94 5.83 -9.62
N ILE A 201 -14.78 7.14 -9.52
CA ILE A 201 -14.04 7.83 -8.46
C ILE A 201 -15.00 8.52 -7.50
N ALA A 202 -14.84 8.24 -6.22
CA ALA A 202 -15.42 9.00 -5.12
C ALA A 202 -14.27 9.55 -4.26
N LEU A 203 -14.18 10.87 -4.14
CA LEU A 203 -13.16 11.51 -3.31
C LEU A 203 -13.81 12.49 -2.33
N GLU A 204 -13.50 12.31 -1.05
CA GLU A 204 -13.86 13.21 0.05
C GLU A 204 -12.58 13.79 0.65
N ALA A 205 -12.46 15.11 0.62
CA ALA A 205 -11.26 15.84 1.03
C ALA A 205 -11.59 16.94 2.05
N GLY A 206 -10.69 17.15 3.00
CA GLY A 206 -10.82 18.04 4.13
C GLY A 206 -9.94 19.30 4.06
N GLY A 207 -9.94 20.02 5.19
CA GLY A 207 -8.85 20.86 5.71
C GLY A 207 -7.95 21.79 4.88
N GLY A 208 -8.11 22.03 3.58
CA GLY A 208 -7.16 22.87 2.82
C GLY A 208 -6.46 22.14 1.67
N ASP A 209 -6.91 20.93 1.38
CA ASP A 209 -6.33 20.03 0.38
C ASP A 209 -6.23 20.66 -1.01
N CYS A 210 -5.19 20.26 -1.73
CA CYS A 210 -4.98 20.58 -3.12
C CYS A 210 -5.06 19.31 -3.97
N ILE A 211 -6.11 19.26 -4.80
CA ILE A 211 -6.45 18.10 -5.62
C ILE A 211 -6.19 18.43 -7.09
N ALA A 212 -5.41 17.59 -7.76
CA ALA A 212 -5.26 17.53 -9.20
C ALA A 212 -5.83 16.19 -9.70
N LEU A 213 -6.83 16.26 -10.58
CA LEU A 213 -7.51 15.10 -11.12
C LEU A 213 -7.47 15.10 -12.65
N GLU A 214 -6.87 14.08 -13.24
CA GLU A 214 -6.92 13.81 -14.66
C GLU A 214 -7.67 12.49 -14.89
N ALA A 215 -8.81 12.54 -15.58
CA ALA A 215 -9.61 11.36 -15.84
C ALA A 215 -9.95 11.20 -17.34
N GLY A 216 -9.63 10.03 -17.87
CA GLY A 216 -10.00 9.54 -19.19
C GLY A 216 -11.40 8.90 -19.23
N GLY A 217 -11.80 8.44 -20.41
CA GLY A 217 -12.92 7.50 -20.56
C GLY A 217 -14.34 7.97 -20.20
N ASP A 218 -15.24 6.99 -20.02
CA ASP A 218 -16.69 7.17 -19.80
C ASP A 218 -17.08 7.08 -18.30
N GLY A 219 -16.11 7.28 -17.41
CA GLY A 219 -16.22 7.15 -15.95
C GLY A 219 -17.10 8.16 -15.21
N CYS A 220 -17.29 7.90 -13.91
CA CYS A 220 -18.05 8.73 -12.98
C CYS A 220 -17.13 9.33 -11.91
N ILE A 221 -17.28 10.62 -11.61
CA ILE A 221 -16.50 11.30 -10.59
C ILE A 221 -17.44 12.01 -9.61
N ALA A 222 -17.33 11.68 -8.33
CA ALA A 222 -17.92 12.39 -7.21
C ALA A 222 -16.80 13.02 -6.37
N LEU A 223 -16.91 14.33 -6.12
CA LEU A 223 -15.92 15.12 -5.39
C LEU A 223 -16.62 15.93 -4.31
N GLU A 224 -16.28 15.68 -3.05
CA GLU A 224 -16.62 16.52 -1.91
C GLU A 224 -15.35 17.10 -1.30
N ALA A 225 -15.30 18.42 -1.14
CA ALA A 225 -14.14 19.10 -0.57
C ALA A 225 -14.59 20.13 0.47
N GLY A 226 -14.02 20.07 1.67
CA GLY A 226 -14.15 21.05 2.74
C GLY A 226 -12.93 21.98 2.84
N GLY A 227 -13.10 23.18 3.39
CA GLY A 227 -11.97 24.07 3.69
C GLY A 227 -11.55 25.03 2.56
N ASP A 228 -10.34 25.59 2.68
CA ASP A 228 -9.80 26.67 1.82
C ASP A 228 -8.92 26.14 0.65
N GLY A 229 -9.08 24.86 0.30
CA GLY A 229 -8.26 24.11 -0.65
C GLY A 229 -8.44 24.44 -2.14
N CYS A 230 -7.62 23.81 -2.98
CA CYS A 230 -7.58 24.01 -4.43
C CYS A 230 -7.97 22.75 -5.22
N ILE A 231 -8.72 22.89 -6.32
CA ILE A 231 -9.13 21.74 -7.16
C ILE A 231 -8.89 22.08 -8.63
N ALA A 232 -8.09 21.26 -9.29
CA ALA A 232 -7.91 21.23 -10.73
C ALA A 232 -8.45 19.89 -11.28
N GLN A 233 -9.27 19.95 -12.33
CA GLN A 233 -9.86 18.75 -12.94
C GLN A 233 -9.81 18.86 -14.46
N GLU A 234 -9.23 17.85 -15.11
CA GLU A 234 -9.29 17.63 -16.55
C GLU A 234 -10.06 16.34 -16.84
N THR A 235 -11.11 16.42 -17.68
CA THR A 235 -11.94 15.25 -18.05
C THR A 235 -12.07 15.10 -19.56
N GLY A 236 -11.81 13.88 -20.04
CA GLY A 236 -11.92 13.48 -21.44
C GLY A 236 -13.36 13.36 -21.97
N ARG A 237 -14.14 14.45 -22.05
CA ARG A 237 -15.46 14.57 -22.73
C ARG A 237 -16.58 13.54 -22.39
N ARG A 238 -17.64 14.11 -21.77
CA ARG A 238 -19.08 13.73 -21.76
C ARG A 238 -19.63 12.83 -20.60
N GLY A 239 -19.27 13.13 -19.35
CA GLY A 239 -20.10 12.80 -18.16
C GLY A 239 -20.98 13.97 -17.70
N ARG A 240 -22.19 13.73 -17.15
CA ARG A 240 -23.23 14.75 -16.87
C ARG A 240 -23.08 15.50 -15.52
N ARG A 241 -23.46 16.79 -15.52
CA ARG A 241 -23.63 17.73 -14.37
C ARG A 241 -24.34 17.15 -13.12
N ARG A 242 -23.92 17.57 -11.90
CA ARG A 242 -24.53 18.70 -11.11
C ARG A 242 -23.87 19.04 -9.75
N ARG A 243 -23.60 20.36 -9.62
CA ARG A 243 -23.68 21.32 -8.46
C ARG A 243 -22.66 21.25 -7.29
N ARG A 244 -21.82 22.29 -7.22
CA ARG A 244 -21.22 22.86 -6.00
C ARG A 244 -22.26 23.56 -5.12
N LEU A 245 -22.12 23.42 -3.80
CA LEU A 245 -22.44 24.43 -2.79
C LEU A 245 -21.10 24.99 -2.29
N GLY A 246 -20.94 26.32 -2.31
CA GLY A 246 -19.73 27.01 -1.82
C GLY A 246 -19.09 27.91 -2.88
N ASP A 247 -19.38 29.21 -2.82
CA ASP A 247 -19.02 30.24 -3.80
C ASP A 247 -17.53 30.62 -3.82
N ARG A 248 -16.89 30.56 -5.00
CA ARG A 248 -16.29 31.69 -5.77
C ARG A 248 -15.58 31.19 -7.03
N PRO A 249 -15.60 31.94 -8.15
CA PRO A 249 -15.04 31.48 -9.42
C PRO A 249 -13.52 31.69 -9.47
N VAL A 250 -12.76 30.61 -9.69
CA VAL A 250 -11.35 30.69 -10.15
C VAL A 250 -11.34 30.43 -11.66
N ALA A 251 -10.55 31.24 -12.37
CA ALA A 251 -10.66 31.47 -13.80
C ALA A 251 -10.37 30.23 -14.65
N THR A 252 -11.26 29.93 -15.60
CA THR A 252 -10.92 29.08 -16.74
C THR A 252 -10.11 29.92 -17.74
N ALA A 253 -8.83 29.60 -17.89
CA ALA A 253 -8.03 30.13 -19.00
C ALA A 253 -8.44 29.41 -20.28
N SER A 254 -9.28 30.05 -21.08
CA SER A 254 -9.55 29.63 -22.46
C SER A 254 -8.37 29.99 -23.34
N ALA A 255 -7.57 29.01 -23.76
CA ALA A 255 -6.61 29.20 -24.84
C ALA A 255 -7.33 29.08 -26.20
N SER A 256 -7.52 30.21 -26.87
CA SER A 256 -7.69 30.33 -28.34
C SER A 256 -7.31 31.77 -28.73
N PRO A 257 -6.62 31.99 -29.85
CA PRO A 257 -7.24 31.89 -31.18
C PRO A 257 -6.82 30.68 -32.01
#